data_AF-A0A2T6D0I1-F1
#
_entry.id   AF-A0A2T6D0I1-F1
#
_cell.length_a   1.000
_cell.length_b   1.000
_cell.length_c   1.000
_cell.angle_alpha   90.00
_cell.angle_beta   90.00
_cell.angle_gamma   90.00
#
_symmetry.space_group_name_H-M   'P 1'
#
loop_
_entity.id
_entity.type
_entity.pdbx_description
1 polymer ?
#
loop_
_entity_poly.entity_id
_entity_poly.type
_entity_poly.pdbx_seq_one_letter_code
_entity_poly.pdbx_strand_id
1 'polypeptide(L)'
;MPRIVRRTGTKVINGVVSPKNREDASDPRPYEIIREPAGRGFRHVVSARQLEQFIRLIPEADMLLQGVEKIVLSGGSENVFGWHRDLWRRKVATIELCAWTKDIWTPMSVRYFRQHQPYMDALGVTYSLEETPILCRFTMAQARAFSLLHVFMHELGHHQDWKHRRGGRMKGLEAYADDFALRYFDLLLPLYRKKFGDPAANAAPPPPTLKPAQPLGKDWDRVNFKRMI
;
A
#
# COMPACT_ATOMS: atom_id res chain seq x y z
N MET A 1 32.52 -12.18 4.63
CA MET A 1 31.27 -11.99 3.84
C MET A 1 31.63 -12.11 2.36
N PRO A 2 31.02 -13.03 1.58
CA PRO A 2 31.35 -13.13 0.17
C PRO A 2 30.80 -11.92 -0.60
N ARG A 3 31.69 -11.23 -1.31
CA ARG A 3 31.43 -10.06 -2.15
C ARG A 3 30.56 -10.51 -3.34
N ILE A 4 29.30 -10.09 -3.38
CA ILE A 4 28.45 -10.27 -4.56
C ILE A 4 29.03 -9.41 -5.69
N VAL A 5 29.73 -10.05 -6.63
CA VAL A 5 30.14 -9.41 -7.88
C VAL A 5 28.93 -9.42 -8.82
N ARG A 6 28.25 -8.27 -8.93
CA ARG A 6 27.20 -8.07 -9.94
C ARG A 6 27.84 -8.10 -11.33
N ARG A 7 27.50 -9.09 -12.16
CA ARG A 7 27.84 -9.08 -13.59
C ARG A 7 27.04 -8.00 -14.31
N THR A 8 27.67 -6.88 -14.62
CA THR A 8 27.13 -5.83 -15.50
C THR A 8 27.40 -6.20 -16.95
N GLY A 9 26.67 -7.19 -17.48
CA GLY A 9 26.71 -7.53 -18.89
C GLY A 9 25.93 -6.51 -19.72
N THR A 10 26.56 -5.95 -20.76
CA THR A 10 25.89 -5.15 -21.79
C THR A 10 24.91 -6.01 -22.58
N LYS A 11 23.76 -5.45 -22.98
CA LYS A 11 22.76 -6.17 -23.79
C LYS A 11 23.06 -5.90 -25.26
N VAL A 12 23.11 -6.92 -26.11
CA VAL A 12 23.20 -6.71 -27.57
C VAL A 12 21.81 -6.83 -28.17
N ILE A 13 21.38 -5.84 -28.94
CA ILE A 13 20.12 -5.84 -29.70
C ILE A 13 20.49 -5.54 -31.16
N ASN A 14 20.17 -6.46 -32.08
CA ASN A 14 20.46 -6.33 -33.52
C ASN A 14 21.92 -5.95 -33.84
N GLY A 15 22.88 -6.58 -33.16
CA GLY A 15 24.31 -6.31 -33.36
C GLY A 15 24.83 -5.03 -32.69
N VAL A 16 23.96 -4.24 -32.05
CA VAL A 16 24.34 -3.01 -31.34
C VAL A 16 24.38 -3.26 -29.85
N VAL A 17 25.52 -2.96 -29.22
CA VAL A 17 25.70 -3.00 -27.78
C VAL A 17 24.89 -1.87 -27.14
N SER A 18 23.89 -2.23 -26.37
CA SER A 18 23.02 -1.32 -25.60
C SER A 18 23.23 -1.50 -24.10
N PRO A 19 23.17 -0.40 -23.31
CA PRO A 19 23.10 -0.49 -21.85
C PRO A 19 21.90 -1.34 -21.42
N LYS A 20 22.10 -2.23 -20.45
CA LYS A 20 21.02 -3.08 -19.91
C LYS A 20 19.96 -2.26 -19.16
N ASN A 21 20.36 -1.09 -18.64
CA ASN A 21 19.49 -0.16 -17.95
C ASN A 21 19.43 1.13 -18.79
N ARG A 22 18.22 1.50 -19.19
CA ARG A 22 17.95 2.81 -19.80
C ARG A 22 17.77 3.80 -18.65
N GLU A 23 18.83 4.53 -18.32
CA GLU A 23 18.73 5.71 -17.48
C GLU A 23 18.18 6.84 -18.37
N ASP A 24 16.86 6.89 -18.56
CA ASP A 24 16.25 8.13 -19.04
C ASP A 24 16.53 9.16 -17.94
N ALA A 25 17.30 10.21 -18.27
CA ALA A 25 17.58 11.31 -17.36
C ALA A 25 16.24 11.87 -16.87
N SER A 26 15.88 11.52 -15.63
CA SER A 26 14.70 12.06 -14.97
C SER A 26 15.04 13.44 -14.46
N ASP A 27 14.15 14.41 -14.69
CA ASP A 27 14.26 15.75 -14.09
C ASP A 27 14.58 15.64 -12.59
N PRO A 28 15.45 16.50 -12.04
CA PRO A 28 15.79 16.45 -10.62
C PRO A 28 14.52 16.63 -9.79
N ARG A 29 14.16 15.58 -9.04
CA ARG A 29 12.99 15.58 -8.14
C ARG A 29 13.43 15.94 -6.73
N PRO A 30 12.54 16.55 -5.92
CA PRO A 30 12.85 16.83 -4.52
C PRO A 30 12.90 15.57 -3.64
N TYR A 31 12.46 14.41 -4.16
CA TYR A 31 12.43 13.13 -3.45
C TYR A 31 13.01 11.98 -4.28
N GLU A 32 13.50 10.95 -3.60
CA GLU A 32 13.91 9.67 -4.16
C GLU A 32 12.77 8.63 -4.02
N ILE A 33 12.56 7.80 -5.05
CA ILE A 33 11.70 6.62 -4.95
C ILE A 33 12.56 5.38 -4.78
N ILE A 34 12.43 4.72 -3.63
CA ILE A 34 13.19 3.52 -3.29
C ILE A 34 12.25 2.32 -3.32
N ARG A 35 12.69 1.22 -3.93
CA ARG A 35 11.95 -0.05 -3.90
C ARG A 35 12.74 -1.12 -3.18
N GLU A 36 12.27 -1.50 -2.00
CA GLU A 36 12.83 -2.60 -1.24
C GLU A 36 12.31 -3.95 -1.77
N PRO A 37 13.02 -5.06 -1.52
CA PRO A 37 12.47 -6.39 -1.73
C PRO A 37 11.19 -6.59 -0.90
N ALA A 38 10.15 -7.16 -1.51
CA ALA A 38 9.00 -7.61 -0.73
C ALA A 38 9.43 -8.73 0.22
N GLY A 39 8.95 -8.68 1.47
CA GLY A 39 9.18 -9.69 2.48
C GLY A 39 8.58 -11.05 2.09
N ARG A 40 8.98 -12.10 2.81
CA ARG A 40 8.39 -13.44 2.64
C ARG A 40 6.89 -13.37 2.92
N GLY A 41 6.07 -13.88 2.00
CA GLY A 41 4.60 -13.82 2.11
C GLY A 41 3.98 -12.57 1.49
N PHE A 42 4.79 -11.58 1.10
CA PHE A 42 4.33 -10.32 0.53
C PHE A 42 4.63 -10.17 -0.97
N ARG A 43 3.98 -9.19 -1.59
CA ARG A 43 4.18 -8.76 -2.98
C ARG A 43 3.93 -7.27 -3.14
N HIS A 44 4.73 -6.63 -3.99
CA HIS A 44 4.45 -5.26 -4.43
C HIS A 44 3.27 -5.24 -5.41
N VAL A 45 2.25 -4.42 -5.12
CA VAL A 45 1.12 -4.16 -6.02
C VAL A 45 1.29 -2.88 -6.84
N VAL A 46 2.18 -2.00 -6.38
CA VAL A 46 2.63 -0.77 -7.03
C VAL A 46 4.10 -0.94 -7.46
N SER A 47 4.44 -0.49 -8.66
CA SER A 47 5.83 -0.32 -9.10
C SER A 47 6.27 1.14 -8.97
N ALA A 48 7.59 1.38 -8.89
CA ALA A 48 8.14 2.74 -8.83
C ALA A 48 7.63 3.60 -9.99
N ARG A 49 7.62 3.07 -11.21
CA ARG A 49 7.06 3.77 -12.39
C ARG A 49 5.58 4.13 -12.24
N GLN A 50 4.75 3.24 -11.67
CA GLN A 50 3.33 3.53 -11.45
C GLN A 50 3.14 4.62 -10.39
N LEU A 51 3.93 4.59 -9.32
CA LEU A 51 3.95 5.64 -8.31
C LEU A 51 4.33 6.98 -8.93
N GLU A 52 5.37 7.03 -9.76
CA GLU A 52 5.75 8.26 -10.48
C GLU A 52 4.64 8.78 -11.39
N GLN A 53 4.02 7.88 -12.15
CA GLN A 53 2.92 8.25 -13.03
C GLN A 53 1.71 8.75 -12.25
N PHE A 54 1.45 8.19 -11.06
CA PHE A 54 0.38 8.61 -10.18
C PHE A 54 0.65 9.98 -9.57
N ILE A 55 1.87 10.23 -9.08
CA ILE A 55 2.25 11.53 -8.52
C ILE A 55 2.03 12.67 -9.52
N ARG A 56 2.28 12.44 -10.81
CA ARG A 56 2.01 13.41 -11.88
C ARG A 56 0.52 13.73 -12.08
N LEU A 57 -0.39 12.92 -11.55
CA LEU A 57 -1.83 13.20 -11.58
C LEU A 57 -2.25 14.10 -10.41
N ILE A 58 -1.43 14.20 -9.36
CA ILE A 58 -1.76 14.96 -8.15
C ILE A 58 -1.63 16.46 -8.46
N PRO A 59 -2.70 17.25 -8.31
CA PRO A 59 -2.61 18.70 -8.43
C PRO A 59 -1.62 19.26 -7.40
N GLU A 60 -0.78 20.19 -7.84
CA GLU A 60 0.21 20.86 -6.98
C GLU A 60 1.15 19.88 -6.26
N ALA A 61 1.45 18.74 -6.90
CA ALA A 61 2.30 17.68 -6.35
C ALA A 61 3.62 18.21 -5.76
N ASP A 62 4.28 19.15 -6.43
CA ASP A 62 5.54 19.73 -5.97
C ASP A 62 5.40 20.46 -4.62
N MET A 63 4.29 21.17 -4.41
CA MET A 63 4.01 21.85 -3.15
C MET A 63 3.67 20.85 -2.04
N LEU A 64 2.85 19.85 -2.36
CA LEU A 64 2.46 18.81 -1.40
C LEU A 64 3.68 17.97 -0.98
N LEU A 65 4.52 17.58 -1.92
CA LEU A 65 5.70 16.74 -1.66
C LEU A 65 6.91 17.53 -1.16
N GLN A 66 6.84 18.86 -1.08
CA GLN A 66 7.90 19.66 -0.47
C GLN A 66 8.17 19.18 0.97
N GLY A 67 9.41 18.82 1.25
CA GLY A 67 9.84 18.26 2.53
C GLY A 67 9.77 16.73 2.60
N VAL A 68 9.21 16.04 1.60
CA VAL A 68 9.40 14.59 1.45
C VAL A 68 10.76 14.37 0.79
N GLU A 69 11.65 13.62 1.44
CA GLU A 69 12.96 13.25 0.89
C GLU A 69 12.90 11.88 0.19
N LYS A 70 12.04 10.99 0.68
CA LYS A 70 11.96 9.61 0.22
C LYS A 70 10.52 9.11 0.15
N ILE A 71 10.23 8.34 -0.89
CA ILE A 71 9.02 7.51 -0.99
C ILE A 71 9.47 6.06 -1.19
N VAL A 72 9.14 5.19 -0.23
CA VAL A 72 9.64 3.82 -0.17
C VAL A 72 8.53 2.83 -0.45
N LEU A 73 8.70 1.97 -1.45
CA LEU A 73 7.92 0.75 -1.58
C LEU A 73 8.56 -0.30 -0.66
N SER A 74 8.03 -0.45 0.55
CA SER A 74 8.65 -1.22 1.64
C SER A 74 8.25 -2.70 1.63
N GLY A 75 9.00 -3.51 2.39
CA GLY A 75 8.88 -4.98 2.38
C GLY A 75 7.51 -5.57 2.77
N GLY A 76 6.60 -4.78 3.34
CA GLY A 76 5.27 -5.22 3.78
C GLY A 76 5.08 -5.09 5.28
N SER A 77 3.81 -5.15 5.70
CA SER A 77 3.41 -5.16 7.11
C SER A 77 2.11 -5.94 7.25
N GLU A 78 1.93 -6.62 8.36
CA GLU A 78 0.66 -7.30 8.69
C GLU A 78 -0.37 -6.35 9.30
N ASN A 79 0.07 -5.17 9.76
CA ASN A 79 -0.76 -4.27 10.56
C ASN A 79 -1.14 -2.97 9.85
N VAL A 80 -0.40 -2.58 8.80
CA VAL A 80 -0.63 -1.31 8.09
C VAL A 80 -0.32 -1.43 6.59
N PHE A 81 -0.84 -0.49 5.81
CA PHE A 81 -0.55 -0.38 4.38
C PHE A 81 0.49 0.69 4.04
N GLY A 82 0.78 1.61 4.95
CA GLY A 82 1.71 2.70 4.74
C GLY A 82 2.19 3.32 6.05
N TRP A 83 3.19 4.18 5.93
CA TRP A 83 3.70 4.99 7.04
C TRP A 83 4.21 6.34 6.56
N HIS A 84 3.90 7.38 7.33
CA HIS A 84 4.60 8.64 7.31
C HIS A 84 5.59 8.69 8.48
N ARG A 85 6.87 8.98 8.18
CA ARG A 85 7.92 9.18 9.19
C ARG A 85 8.58 10.53 9.01
N ASP A 86 8.51 11.39 10.00
CA ASP A 86 9.21 12.68 9.98
C ASP A 86 10.57 12.60 10.70
N LEU A 87 11.52 13.38 10.18
CA LEU A 87 12.79 13.69 10.80
C LEU A 87 12.79 15.17 11.17
N TRP A 88 12.07 15.52 12.24
CA TRP A 88 11.82 16.91 12.65
C TRP A 88 13.06 17.82 12.64
N ARG A 89 14.24 17.33 13.07
CA ARG A 89 15.50 18.10 13.08
C ARG A 89 15.96 18.53 11.70
N ARG A 90 15.76 17.67 10.70
CA ARG A 90 16.13 17.91 9.30
C ARG A 90 15.00 18.57 8.50
N LYS A 91 13.79 18.66 9.10
CA LYS A 91 12.57 19.13 8.43
C LYS A 91 12.29 18.37 7.13
N VAL A 92 12.50 17.06 7.16
CA VAL A 92 12.18 16.16 6.04
C VAL A 92 11.35 14.97 6.52
N ALA A 93 10.67 14.30 5.61
CA ALA A 93 9.85 13.13 5.86
C ALA A 93 10.10 12.02 4.82
N THR A 94 9.73 10.81 5.23
CA THR A 94 9.64 9.63 4.38
C THR A 94 8.19 9.15 4.36
N ILE A 95 7.69 8.82 3.17
CA ILE A 95 6.43 8.10 3.00
C ILE A 95 6.76 6.66 2.60
N GLU A 96 6.13 5.69 3.22
CA GLU A 96 6.28 4.27 2.91
C GLU A 96 4.94 3.69 2.45
N LEU A 97 4.99 2.84 1.43
CA LEU A 97 3.88 1.99 0.99
C LEU A 97 4.28 0.54 1.18
N CYS A 98 3.59 -0.17 2.05
CA CYS A 98 3.86 -1.56 2.36
C CYS A 98 3.45 -2.48 1.20
N ALA A 99 4.30 -3.45 0.89
CA ALA A 99 3.90 -4.60 0.09
C ALA A 99 2.69 -5.32 0.75
N TRP A 100 1.82 -5.87 -0.09
CA TRP A 100 0.62 -6.57 0.33
C TRP A 100 0.89 -8.04 0.55
N THR A 101 0.05 -8.73 1.31
CA THR A 101 0.05 -10.20 1.35
C THR A 101 -0.14 -10.75 -0.06
N LYS A 102 0.47 -11.91 -0.35
CA LYS A 102 0.48 -12.50 -1.71
C LYS A 102 -0.92 -12.82 -2.24
N ASP A 103 -1.81 -13.19 -1.34
CA ASP A 103 -3.20 -13.53 -1.64
C ASP A 103 -4.08 -12.30 -1.88
N ILE A 104 -3.66 -11.10 -1.43
CA ILE A 104 -4.43 -9.84 -1.48
C ILE A 104 -5.82 -9.96 -0.84
N TRP A 105 -5.91 -10.84 0.18
CA TRP A 105 -7.01 -10.91 1.13
C TRP A 105 -6.64 -10.10 2.37
N THR A 106 -7.55 -9.24 2.79
CA THR A 106 -7.24 -8.27 3.84
C THR A 106 -8.30 -8.30 4.92
N PRO A 107 -7.99 -8.88 6.09
CA PRO A 107 -8.85 -8.73 7.26
C PRO A 107 -8.80 -7.29 7.76
N MET A 108 -9.97 -6.67 7.94
CA MET A 108 -10.09 -5.32 8.48
C MET A 108 -10.95 -5.33 9.74
N SER A 109 -10.57 -4.53 10.74
CA SER A 109 -11.46 -4.28 11.87
C SER A 109 -12.74 -3.59 11.38
N VAL A 110 -13.87 -3.84 12.04
CA VAL A 110 -15.15 -3.21 11.67
C VAL A 110 -15.05 -1.68 11.65
N ARG A 111 -14.29 -1.10 12.60
CA ARG A 111 -14.04 0.34 12.65
C ARG A 111 -13.27 0.82 11.41
N TYR A 112 -12.15 0.19 11.10
CA TYR A 112 -11.33 0.56 9.95
C TYR A 112 -12.12 0.41 8.66
N PHE A 113 -12.83 -0.70 8.48
CA PHE A 113 -13.66 -0.92 7.30
C PHE A 113 -14.70 0.19 7.12
N ARG A 114 -15.48 0.53 8.15
CA ARG A 114 -16.51 1.58 8.04
C ARG A 114 -15.94 2.95 7.71
N GLN A 115 -14.78 3.30 8.26
CA GLN A 115 -14.11 4.56 7.94
C GLN A 115 -13.65 4.61 6.47
N HIS A 116 -13.29 3.47 5.89
CA HIS A 116 -12.73 3.38 4.54
C HIS A 116 -13.68 2.76 3.51
N GLN A 117 -14.94 2.51 3.88
CA GLN A 117 -15.95 1.91 3.01
C GLN A 117 -16.16 2.70 1.70
N PRO A 118 -16.13 4.05 1.68
CA PRO A 118 -16.25 4.80 0.43
C PRO A 118 -15.22 4.39 -0.64
N TYR A 119 -13.99 4.08 -0.22
CA TYR A 119 -12.94 3.59 -1.12
C TYR A 119 -13.26 2.17 -1.62
N MET A 120 -13.74 1.29 -0.73
CA MET A 120 -14.08 -0.08 -1.10
C MET A 120 -15.18 -0.11 -2.15
N ASP A 121 -16.24 0.66 -1.92
CA ASP A 121 -17.41 0.73 -2.79
C ASP A 121 -17.01 1.34 -4.15
N ALA A 122 -16.26 2.44 -4.16
CA ALA A 122 -15.82 3.11 -5.39
C ALA A 122 -14.84 2.28 -6.24
N LEU A 123 -14.04 1.40 -5.60
CA LEU A 123 -13.10 0.50 -6.27
C LEU A 123 -13.74 -0.87 -6.62
N GLY A 124 -14.98 -1.11 -6.22
CA GLY A 124 -15.69 -2.38 -6.44
C GLY A 124 -15.07 -3.56 -5.67
N VAL A 125 -14.51 -3.29 -4.49
CA VAL A 125 -13.90 -4.32 -3.63
C VAL A 125 -15.00 -5.18 -3.03
N THR A 126 -14.84 -6.50 -3.08
CA THR A 126 -15.84 -7.42 -2.52
C THR A 126 -15.50 -7.73 -1.07
N TYR A 127 -16.50 -7.71 -0.19
CA TYR A 127 -16.34 -7.95 1.25
C TYR A 127 -17.55 -8.68 1.83
N SER A 128 -17.37 -9.30 3.01
CA SER A 128 -18.46 -9.91 3.79
C SER A 128 -18.62 -9.18 5.13
N LEU A 129 -19.82 -8.66 5.39
CA LEU A 129 -20.17 -8.00 6.66
C LEU A 129 -20.52 -9.00 7.78
N GLU A 130 -20.69 -10.27 7.44
CA GLU A 130 -21.02 -11.34 8.40
C GLU A 130 -19.78 -11.88 9.14
N GLU A 131 -18.59 -11.54 8.65
CA GLU A 131 -17.32 -11.97 9.23
C GLU A 131 -16.71 -10.87 10.11
N THR A 132 -16.12 -11.27 11.24
CA THR A 132 -15.29 -10.41 12.09
C THR A 132 -13.93 -11.07 12.26
N PRO A 133 -12.83 -10.50 11.73
CA PRO A 133 -12.73 -9.23 10.98
C PRO A 133 -13.46 -9.25 9.63
N ILE A 134 -13.83 -8.07 9.11
CA ILE A 134 -14.44 -7.96 7.78
C ILE A 134 -13.37 -8.31 6.75
N LEU A 135 -13.64 -9.34 5.95
CA LEU A 135 -12.68 -9.85 4.99
C LEU A 135 -12.88 -9.18 3.64
N CYS A 136 -11.92 -8.34 3.25
CA CYS A 136 -11.93 -7.62 1.97
C CYS A 136 -11.08 -8.36 0.94
N ARG A 137 -11.65 -8.59 -0.23
CA ARG A 137 -10.99 -9.28 -1.34
C ARG A 137 -10.69 -8.30 -2.47
N PHE A 138 -9.40 -8.05 -2.67
CA PHE A 138 -8.93 -7.19 -3.74
C PHE A 138 -8.51 -8.01 -4.96
N THR A 139 -8.62 -7.41 -6.14
CA THR A 139 -7.77 -7.78 -7.29
C THR A 139 -6.46 -6.99 -7.25
N MET A 140 -5.48 -7.39 -8.06
CA MET A 140 -4.22 -6.65 -8.19
C MET A 140 -4.44 -5.19 -8.66
N ALA A 141 -5.48 -4.95 -9.46
CA ALA A 141 -5.83 -3.60 -9.90
C ALA A 141 -6.42 -2.78 -8.74
N GLN A 142 -7.33 -3.38 -7.96
CA GLN A 142 -7.95 -2.73 -6.80
C GLN A 142 -6.93 -2.45 -5.69
N ALA A 143 -6.08 -3.41 -5.34
CA ALA A 143 -5.04 -3.23 -4.32
C ALA A 143 -4.07 -2.10 -4.71
N ARG A 144 -3.72 -2.00 -6.00
CA ARG A 144 -2.91 -0.89 -6.53
C ARG A 144 -3.65 0.45 -6.42
N ALA A 145 -4.92 0.49 -6.83
CA ALA A 145 -5.73 1.69 -6.75
C ALA A 145 -5.88 2.15 -5.31
N PHE A 146 -6.19 1.24 -4.38
CA PHE A 146 -6.26 1.52 -2.94
C PHE A 146 -4.93 2.04 -2.39
N SER A 147 -3.81 1.41 -2.77
CA SER A 147 -2.48 1.85 -2.31
C SER A 147 -2.14 3.27 -2.77
N LEU A 148 -2.58 3.68 -3.96
CA LEU A 148 -2.24 4.98 -4.54
C LEU A 148 -3.27 6.07 -4.19
N LEU A 149 -4.56 5.80 -4.39
CA LEU A 149 -5.64 6.77 -4.19
C LEU A 149 -6.00 6.98 -2.73
N HIS A 150 -5.78 5.97 -1.88
CA HIS A 150 -6.06 6.06 -0.45
C HIS A 150 -4.77 6.11 0.36
N VAL A 151 -4.02 5.00 0.45
CA VAL A 151 -2.90 4.87 1.39
C VAL A 151 -1.83 5.95 1.16
N PHE A 152 -1.35 6.12 -0.06
CA PHE A 152 -0.36 7.15 -0.37
C PHE A 152 -0.87 8.57 -0.06
N MET A 153 -2.13 8.86 -0.38
CA MET A 153 -2.74 10.16 -0.10
C MET A 153 -2.94 10.39 1.40
N HIS A 154 -3.24 9.34 2.17
CA HIS A 154 -3.32 9.36 3.63
C HIS A 154 -1.98 9.73 4.25
N GLU A 155 -0.90 9.04 3.86
CA GLU A 155 0.45 9.35 4.35
C GLU A 155 0.91 10.75 3.93
N LEU A 156 0.50 11.21 2.74
CA LEU A 156 0.74 12.59 2.31
C LEU A 156 -0.08 13.60 3.12
N GLY A 157 -1.29 13.21 3.57
CA GLY A 157 -2.11 13.98 4.50
C GLY A 157 -1.42 14.14 5.86
N HIS A 158 -0.84 13.07 6.41
CA HIS A 158 0.00 13.16 7.61
C HIS A 158 1.18 14.12 7.42
N HIS A 159 1.84 14.08 6.25
CA HIS A 159 2.92 15.01 5.91
C HIS A 159 2.44 16.46 5.87
N GLN A 160 1.29 16.73 5.23
CA GLN A 160 0.71 18.08 5.22
C GLN A 160 0.38 18.56 6.63
N ASP A 161 -0.27 17.72 7.44
CA ASP A 161 -0.63 18.06 8.82
C ASP A 161 0.62 18.42 9.65
N TRP A 162 1.69 17.63 9.50
CA TRP A 162 2.98 17.88 10.13
C TRP A 162 3.62 19.21 9.69
N LYS A 163 3.56 19.56 8.39
CA LYS A 163 4.03 20.86 7.88
C LYS A 163 3.25 22.03 8.50
N HIS A 164 1.93 21.96 8.55
CA HIS A 164 1.07 23.02 9.11
C HIS A 164 1.32 23.22 10.61
N ARG A 165 1.58 22.13 11.35
CA ARG A 165 1.87 22.15 12.78
C ARG A 165 3.32 22.51 13.12
N ARG A 166 4.10 22.99 12.14
CA ARG A 166 5.49 23.49 12.29
C ARG A 166 6.42 22.50 13.02
N GLY A 167 6.28 21.20 12.80
CA GLY A 167 7.18 20.17 13.35
C GLY A 167 7.10 19.96 14.87
N GLY A 168 5.99 20.32 15.51
CA GLY A 168 5.76 20.08 16.94
C GLY A 168 5.56 18.61 17.31
N ARG A 169 5.89 18.25 18.57
CA ARG A 169 5.84 16.88 19.15
C ARG A 169 4.47 16.19 19.18
N MET A 170 3.39 16.80 18.69
CA MET A 170 2.06 16.19 18.73
C MET A 170 1.92 15.19 17.58
N LYS A 171 1.46 13.96 17.91
CA LYS A 171 1.04 12.98 16.91
C LYS A 171 0.01 13.61 15.97
N GLY A 172 0.12 13.33 14.67
CA GLY A 172 -0.86 13.79 13.70
C GLY A 172 -2.25 13.24 13.95
N LEU A 173 -3.24 13.98 13.48
CA LEU A 173 -4.63 13.57 13.62
C LEU A 173 -4.96 12.66 12.44
N GLU A 174 -5.26 11.40 12.70
CA GLU A 174 -5.75 10.44 11.68
C GLU A 174 -6.89 11.05 10.85
N ALA A 175 -7.81 11.77 11.53
CA ALA A 175 -8.92 12.45 10.86
C ALA A 175 -8.49 13.47 9.80
N TYR A 176 -7.38 14.20 10.01
CA TYR A 176 -6.89 15.13 8.99
C TYR A 176 -6.39 14.36 7.75
N ALA A 177 -5.67 13.26 7.97
CA ALA A 177 -5.14 12.43 6.88
C ALA A 177 -6.26 11.74 6.11
N ASP A 178 -7.27 11.20 6.81
CA ASP A 178 -8.48 10.62 6.24
C ASP A 178 -9.23 11.64 5.37
N ASP A 179 -9.53 12.83 5.92
CA ASP A 179 -10.24 13.90 5.21
C ASP A 179 -9.46 14.41 4.00
N PHE A 180 -8.13 14.51 4.14
CA PHE A 180 -7.24 14.90 3.03
C PHE A 180 -7.27 13.86 1.92
N ALA A 181 -7.12 12.57 2.27
CA ALA A 181 -7.14 11.48 1.29
C ALA A 181 -8.49 11.41 0.59
N LEU A 182 -9.61 11.56 1.32
CA LEU A 182 -10.95 11.48 0.75
C LEU A 182 -11.24 12.63 -0.20
N ARG A 183 -10.83 13.85 0.15
CA ARG A 183 -10.97 15.02 -0.73
C ARG A 183 -10.25 14.83 -2.06
N TYR A 184 -9.04 14.28 -2.03
CA TYR A 184 -8.29 14.00 -3.25
C TYR A 184 -8.79 12.77 -3.98
N PHE A 185 -9.44 11.83 -3.30
CA PHE A 185 -9.99 10.63 -3.92
C PHE A 185 -10.96 10.96 -5.05
N ASP A 186 -11.95 11.82 -4.77
CA ASP A 186 -12.96 12.20 -5.76
C ASP A 186 -12.33 12.91 -6.97
N LEU A 187 -11.29 13.70 -6.73
CA LEU A 187 -10.56 14.42 -7.77
C LEU A 187 -9.68 13.49 -8.61
N LEU A 188 -9.00 12.55 -7.97
CA LEU A 188 -7.99 11.70 -8.59
C LEU A 188 -8.57 10.44 -9.22
N LEU A 189 -9.71 9.92 -8.75
CA LEU A 189 -10.28 8.68 -9.24
C LEU A 189 -10.56 8.73 -10.76
N PRO A 190 -11.18 9.78 -11.34
CA PRO A 190 -11.36 9.86 -12.79
C PRO A 190 -10.03 9.92 -13.56
N LEU A 191 -9.04 10.67 -13.05
CA LEU A 191 -7.71 10.78 -13.66
C LEU A 191 -6.95 9.44 -13.61
N TYR A 192 -7.07 8.74 -12.47
CA TYR A 192 -6.54 7.40 -12.28
C TYR A 192 -7.14 6.43 -13.27
N ARG A 193 -8.47 6.38 -13.38
CA ARG A 193 -9.18 5.50 -14.32
C ARG A 193 -8.74 5.74 -15.76
N LYS A 194 -8.60 7.00 -16.17
CA LYS A 194 -8.09 7.37 -17.50
C LYS A 194 -6.65 6.91 -17.72
N LYS A 195 -5.80 6.94 -16.69
CA LYS A 195 -4.37 6.63 -16.81
C LYS A 195 -4.04 5.13 -16.67
N PHE A 196 -4.72 4.44 -15.76
CA PHE A 196 -4.39 3.08 -15.32
C PHE A 196 -5.48 2.04 -15.62
N GLY A 197 -6.64 2.48 -16.13
CA GLY A 197 -7.83 1.66 -16.29
C GLY A 197 -8.72 1.66 -15.04
N ASP A 198 -9.96 1.23 -15.20
CA ASP A 198 -10.92 1.17 -14.10
C ASP A 198 -10.67 -0.04 -13.19
N PRO A 199 -10.33 0.16 -11.90
CA PRO A 199 -10.11 -0.96 -10.98
C PRO A 199 -11.37 -1.79 -10.73
N ALA A 200 -12.57 -1.25 -10.97
CA ALA A 200 -13.83 -1.95 -10.80
C ALA A 200 -14.21 -2.87 -11.98
N ALA A 201 -13.55 -2.73 -13.13
CA ALA A 201 -13.93 -3.43 -14.37
C ALA A 201 -13.80 -4.97 -14.30
N ASN A 202 -13.07 -5.50 -13.31
CA ASN A 202 -12.91 -6.93 -13.08
C ASN A 202 -13.01 -7.21 -11.57
N ALA A 203 -14.16 -6.89 -10.95
CA ALA A 203 -14.36 -7.12 -9.52
C ALA A 203 -14.11 -8.60 -9.14
N ALA A 204 -13.46 -8.82 -8.00
CA ALA A 204 -13.19 -10.17 -7.53
C ALA A 204 -14.52 -10.89 -7.20
N PRO A 205 -14.65 -12.19 -7.51
CA PRO A 205 -15.83 -12.95 -7.10
C PRO A 205 -15.97 -12.91 -5.57
N PRO A 206 -17.20 -13.05 -5.04
CA PRO A 206 -17.44 -13.01 -3.60
C PRO A 206 -16.54 -13.99 -2.84
N PRO A 207 -16.22 -13.69 -1.57
CA PRO A 207 -15.43 -14.60 -0.76
C PRO A 207 -16.11 -15.98 -0.74
N PRO A 208 -15.40 -17.09 -0.95
CA PRO A 208 -15.88 -18.40 -0.53
C PRO A 208 -16.43 -18.30 0.89
N THR A 209 -17.65 -18.77 1.08
CA THR A 209 -18.22 -18.97 2.42
C THR A 209 -17.20 -19.75 3.25
N LEU A 210 -16.76 -19.20 4.38
CA LEU A 210 -16.04 -19.99 5.38
C LEU A 210 -16.89 -21.24 5.61
N LYS A 211 -16.34 -22.43 5.28
CA LYS A 211 -17.00 -23.67 5.68
C LYS A 211 -17.27 -23.53 7.18
N PRO A 212 -18.50 -23.74 7.66
CA PRO A 212 -18.73 -23.78 9.08
C PRO A 212 -17.68 -24.72 9.66
N ALA A 213 -16.96 -24.26 10.68
CA ALA A 213 -16.01 -25.09 11.39
C ALA A 213 -16.72 -26.42 11.63
N GLN A 214 -16.15 -27.52 11.13
CA GLN A 214 -16.71 -28.83 11.45
C GLN A 214 -16.84 -28.85 12.97
N PRO A 215 -18.04 -29.12 13.52
CA PRO A 215 -18.16 -29.24 14.95
C PRO A 215 -17.10 -30.25 15.37
N LEU A 216 -16.25 -29.85 16.33
CA LEU A 216 -15.29 -30.75 16.95
C LEU A 216 -16.05 -32.04 17.24
N GLY A 217 -15.66 -33.12 16.56
CA GLY A 217 -16.27 -34.42 16.73
C GLY A 217 -16.29 -34.77 18.21
N LYS A 218 -17.33 -35.48 18.64
CA LYS A 218 -17.58 -35.92 20.01
C LYS A 218 -16.55 -36.95 20.51
N ASP A 219 -15.26 -36.65 20.41
CA ASP A 219 -14.16 -37.54 20.81
C ASP A 219 -13.26 -36.94 21.90
N TRP A 220 -13.63 -35.80 22.50
CA TRP A 220 -12.88 -35.22 23.63
C TRP A 220 -13.25 -35.79 25.02
N ASP A 221 -14.28 -36.64 25.14
CA ASP A 221 -14.74 -37.18 26.43
C ASP A 221 -13.98 -38.44 26.91
N ARG A 222 -12.82 -38.76 26.34
CA ARG A 222 -11.99 -39.90 26.79
C ARG A 222 -10.50 -39.58 26.85
N VAL A 223 -10.11 -38.61 27.68
CA VAL A 223 -8.75 -38.58 28.22
C VAL A 223 -8.82 -38.71 29.74
N ASN A 224 -8.67 -39.96 30.18
CA ASN A 224 -8.44 -40.34 31.57
C ASN A 224 -7.18 -39.64 32.12
N PHE A 225 -7.34 -38.62 32.95
CA PHE A 225 -6.28 -38.21 33.87
C PHE A 225 -6.33 -39.13 35.10
N LYS A 226 -5.73 -40.32 34.99
CA LYS A 226 -5.27 -41.08 36.15
C LYS A 226 -3.80 -40.76 36.40
N ARG A 227 -3.59 -40.03 37.50
CA ARG A 227 -2.44 -40.00 38.42
C ARG A 227 -1.17 -40.73 37.99
N MET A 228 -0.05 -40.01 38.05
CA MET A 228 1.21 -40.53 38.57
C MET A 228 1.90 -39.42 39.38
N ILE A 229 1.85 -39.62 40.70
CA ILE A 229 2.77 -39.24 41.79
C ILE A 229 3.51 -37.90 41.66
#